data_AF-A0A6B3ND41-F1
#
_entry.id   AF-A0A6B3ND41-F1
#
_cell.length_a   1.000
_cell.length_b   1.000
_cell.length_c   1.000
_cell.angle_alpha   90.00
_cell.angle_beta   90.00
_cell.angle_gamma   90.00
#
_symmetry.space_group_name_H-M   'P 1'
#
loop_
_entity.id
_entity.type
_entity.pdbx_description
1 polymer ?
#
loop_
_entity_poly.entity_id
_entity_poly.type
_entity_poly.pdbx_seq_one_letter_code
_entity_poly.pdbx_strand_id
1 'polypeptide(L)'
;MAKPAILTVDDDPEVLQAVARDLRRQYSDRFRVVRANSGSEALEALQQLKLRNESVALLLTDERMPQMTGVEFTEHAATIFPDAKRVLLTAYADTNAAIRAINTAKLDYYLLKPWDPPEEQLYPVLDDLLDDWLASFRPAFEGIRVIGDRWSAYSHQVKNFLARNQVPYQWLDIELEAEANRLLSYTTSEHKPQLPLVLFPDGVRLEKPSNLEIADKIGLQTQAEHPFYDLVIIGGGPAGLAAAVYGASEGLSTVMIEREAPGGQAGSSSRIENYLGFPVGLSGGDLARRAVTQAKRFGVEILTPQEAIGMRVREPYRLVQLADGSEISSHAVLIATGVSWRRLNLPGIEKLTGRGIYYGAAQTEALACTNEDVYLVGGANSAGQAAMYFSRYARQVNMLVRGDSLAQSMSQ
;
A
#
# COMPACT_ATOMS: atom_id res chain seq x y z
N MET A 1 -8.69 11.11 1.52
CA MET A 1 -9.71 10.31 0.81
C MET A 1 -10.96 11.17 0.64
N ALA A 2 -11.48 11.27 -0.57
CA ALA A 2 -12.73 11.99 -0.82
C ALA A 2 -13.89 11.27 -0.12
N LYS A 3 -14.82 12.02 0.47
CA LYS A 3 -16.06 11.44 1.05
C LYS A 3 -16.85 10.75 -0.08
N PRO A 4 -17.29 9.49 0.11
CA PRO A 4 -18.18 8.85 -0.85
C PRO A 4 -19.43 9.70 -1.08
N ALA A 5 -19.96 9.67 -2.30
CA ALA A 5 -21.08 10.50 -2.68
C ALA A 5 -22.43 9.83 -2.38
N ILE A 6 -23.41 10.63 -1.96
CA ILE A 6 -24.84 10.32 -2.05
C ILE A 6 -25.38 11.19 -3.19
N LEU A 7 -25.90 10.57 -4.25
CA LEU A 7 -26.51 11.28 -5.37
C LEU A 7 -28.03 11.26 -5.20
N THR A 8 -28.64 12.45 -5.13
CA THR A 8 -30.10 12.60 -5.14
C THR A 8 -30.54 13.18 -6.49
N VAL A 9 -31.61 12.61 -7.06
CA VAL A 9 -32.14 12.98 -8.38
C VAL A 9 -33.64 13.18 -8.29
N ASP A 10 -34.12 14.34 -8.72
CA ASP A 10 -35.54 14.70 -8.75
C ASP A 10 -35.74 15.85 -9.73
N ASP A 11 -36.77 15.80 -10.58
CA ASP A 11 -37.08 16.84 -11.55
C ASP A 11 -37.83 18.02 -10.94
N ASP A 12 -38.43 17.84 -9.76
CA ASP A 12 -39.01 18.92 -8.97
C ASP A 12 -37.90 19.62 -8.12
N PRO A 13 -37.57 20.89 -8.41
CA PRO A 13 -36.51 21.60 -7.69
C PRO A 13 -36.77 21.78 -6.19
N GLU A 14 -38.04 21.89 -5.78
CA GLU A 14 -38.40 22.08 -4.37
C GLU A 14 -38.17 20.79 -3.59
N VAL A 15 -38.59 19.66 -4.17
CA VAL A 15 -38.39 18.32 -3.60
C VAL A 15 -36.89 17.98 -3.57
N LEU A 16 -36.15 18.21 -4.66
CA LEU A 16 -34.71 18.01 -4.72
C LEU A 16 -33.98 18.83 -3.64
N GLN A 17 -34.41 20.07 -3.42
CA GLN A 17 -33.83 20.94 -2.39
C GLN A 17 -34.15 20.45 -0.98
N ALA A 18 -35.37 19.99 -0.73
CA ALA A 18 -35.77 19.42 0.56
C ALA A 18 -34.97 18.16 0.89
N VAL A 19 -34.94 17.18 -0.02
CA VAL A 19 -34.16 15.93 0.15
C VAL A 19 -32.68 16.26 0.39
N ALA A 20 -32.09 17.10 -0.46
CA ALA A 20 -30.67 17.43 -0.33
C ALA A 20 -30.35 18.18 0.98
N ARG A 21 -31.29 18.97 1.51
CA ARG A 21 -31.14 19.63 2.81
C ARG A 21 -31.11 18.59 3.93
N ASP A 22 -32.05 17.66 3.93
CA ASP A 22 -32.16 16.62 4.96
C ASP A 22 -30.94 15.68 4.91
N LEU A 23 -30.54 15.25 3.71
CA LEU A 23 -29.33 14.45 3.51
C LEU A 23 -28.06 15.19 4.00
N ARG A 24 -27.92 16.49 3.71
CA ARG A 24 -26.77 17.27 4.20
C ARG A 24 -26.79 17.44 5.71
N ARG A 25 -27.96 17.64 6.30
CA ARG A 25 -28.13 17.80 7.75
C ARG A 25 -27.64 16.56 8.50
N GLN A 26 -27.95 15.36 7.98
CA GLN A 26 -27.62 14.10 8.66
C GLN A 26 -26.28 13.49 8.24
N TYR A 27 -25.86 13.61 6.97
CA TYR A 27 -24.77 12.79 6.42
C TYR A 27 -23.54 13.57 5.95
N SER A 28 -23.51 14.90 6.06
CA SER A 28 -22.41 15.71 5.49
C SER A 28 -21.06 15.51 6.17
N ASP A 29 -21.01 14.92 7.36
CA ASP A 29 -19.81 14.55 8.09
C ASP A 29 -19.07 13.37 7.43
N ARG A 30 -19.82 12.39 6.90
CA ARG A 30 -19.30 11.14 6.29
C ARG A 30 -19.39 11.12 4.76
N PHE A 31 -20.40 11.76 4.17
CA PHE A 31 -20.72 11.66 2.75
C PHE A 31 -20.80 13.03 2.06
N ARG A 32 -20.57 13.05 0.74
CA ARG A 32 -20.79 14.25 -0.10
C ARG A 32 -22.15 14.15 -0.80
N VAL A 33 -23.02 15.14 -0.61
CA VAL A 33 -24.33 15.16 -1.30
C VAL A 33 -24.21 15.82 -2.67
N VAL A 34 -24.44 15.05 -3.73
CA VAL A 34 -24.51 15.48 -5.14
C VAL A 34 -25.98 15.52 -5.54
N ARG A 35 -26.36 16.50 -6.37
CA ARG A 35 -27.74 16.69 -6.85
C ARG A 35 -27.76 16.66 -8.36
N ALA A 36 -28.84 16.16 -8.94
CA ALA A 36 -29.17 16.29 -10.35
C ALA A 36 -30.69 16.52 -10.51
N ASN A 37 -31.08 17.32 -11.49
CA ASN A 37 -32.46 17.68 -11.80
C ASN A 37 -33.12 16.76 -12.83
N SER A 38 -32.40 15.76 -13.32
CA SER A 38 -32.85 14.85 -14.37
C SER A 38 -32.00 13.59 -14.38
N GLY A 39 -32.54 12.49 -14.92
CA GLY A 39 -31.77 11.25 -15.08
C GLY A 39 -30.53 11.40 -15.98
N SER A 40 -30.59 12.25 -17.01
CA SER A 40 -29.44 12.53 -17.89
C SER A 40 -28.32 13.28 -17.17
N GLU A 41 -28.63 14.36 -16.45
CA GLU A 41 -27.64 15.09 -15.63
C GLU A 41 -27.04 14.16 -14.56
N ALA A 42 -27.87 13.29 -13.96
CA ALA A 42 -27.41 12.33 -12.97
C ALA A 42 -26.39 11.33 -13.56
N LEU A 43 -26.62 10.81 -14.77
CA LEU A 43 -25.67 9.91 -15.43
C LEU A 43 -24.36 10.61 -15.79
N GLU A 44 -24.41 11.85 -16.28
CA GLU A 44 -23.21 12.65 -16.53
C GLU A 44 -22.41 12.86 -15.24
N ALA A 45 -23.10 13.18 -14.13
CA ALA A 45 -22.48 13.31 -12.82
C ALA A 45 -21.80 12.01 -12.38
N LEU A 46 -22.46 10.85 -12.54
CA LEU A 46 -21.85 9.55 -12.23
C LEU A 46 -20.61 9.26 -13.09
N GLN A 47 -20.64 9.58 -14.38
CA GLN A 47 -19.46 9.42 -15.25
C GLN A 47 -18.30 10.29 -14.79
N GLN A 48 -18.55 11.55 -14.40
CA GLN A 48 -17.52 12.44 -13.86
C GLN A 48 -16.95 11.93 -12.53
N LEU A 49 -17.79 11.41 -11.64
CA LEU A 49 -17.35 10.78 -10.38
C LEU A 49 -16.46 9.57 -10.66
N LYS A 50 -16.84 8.73 -11.63
CA LYS A 50 -16.07 7.55 -12.03
C LYS A 50 -14.70 7.92 -12.59
N LEU A 51 -14.63 8.94 -13.46
CA LEU A 51 -13.38 9.45 -14.03
C LEU A 51 -12.42 10.00 -12.96
N ARG A 52 -12.96 10.52 -11.86
CA ARG A 52 -12.19 11.02 -10.71
C ARG A 52 -11.85 9.95 -9.67
N ASN A 53 -12.23 8.69 -9.93
CA ASN A 53 -12.08 7.58 -8.98
C ASN A 53 -12.79 7.84 -7.64
N GLU A 54 -13.87 8.61 -7.65
CA GLU A 54 -14.71 8.85 -6.48
C GLU A 54 -15.73 7.72 -6.31
N SER A 55 -16.04 7.37 -5.06
CA SER A 55 -17.01 6.32 -4.75
C SER A 55 -18.41 6.88 -4.56
N VAL A 56 -19.45 6.12 -4.93
CA VAL A 56 -20.86 6.47 -4.72
C VAL A 56 -21.46 5.43 -3.80
N ALA A 57 -21.99 5.87 -2.67
CA ALA A 57 -22.57 5.00 -1.65
C ALA A 57 -24.06 4.74 -1.89
N LEU A 58 -24.80 5.78 -2.26
CA LEU A 58 -26.25 5.74 -2.39
C LEU A 58 -26.73 6.59 -3.57
N LEU A 59 -27.69 6.06 -4.31
CA LEU A 59 -28.50 6.72 -5.33
C LEU A 59 -29.93 6.83 -4.80
N LEU A 60 -30.43 8.05 -4.65
CA LEU A 60 -31.79 8.35 -4.22
C LEU A 60 -32.51 9.08 -5.35
N THR A 61 -33.44 8.43 -6.05
CA THR A 61 -34.05 8.98 -7.27
C THR A 61 -35.56 9.04 -7.19
N ASP A 62 -36.18 10.08 -7.75
CA ASP A 62 -37.61 10.07 -8.02
C ASP A 62 -37.98 9.04 -9.09
N GLU A 63 -39.17 8.43 -8.96
CA GLU A 63 -39.68 7.47 -9.94
C GLU A 63 -40.07 8.13 -11.27
N ARG A 64 -40.76 9.27 -11.22
CA ARG A 64 -41.48 9.87 -12.35
C ARG A 64 -40.81 11.14 -12.83
N MET A 65 -39.64 10.97 -13.43
CA MET A 65 -38.92 12.06 -14.08
C MET A 65 -39.19 12.09 -15.60
N PRO A 66 -39.21 13.27 -16.24
CA PRO A 66 -39.28 13.40 -17.69
C PRO A 66 -38.12 12.69 -18.39
N GLN A 67 -38.38 12.16 -19.59
CA GLN A 67 -37.42 11.51 -20.50
C GLN A 67 -36.80 10.19 -20.02
N MET A 68 -36.48 10.07 -18.73
CA MET A 68 -35.88 8.88 -18.11
C MET A 68 -36.44 8.71 -16.70
N THR A 69 -37.10 7.58 -16.45
CA THR A 69 -37.63 7.24 -15.12
C THR A 69 -36.51 6.93 -14.13
N GLY A 70 -36.79 7.01 -12.83
CA GLY A 70 -35.81 6.65 -11.79
C GLY A 70 -35.32 5.20 -11.91
N VAL A 71 -36.21 4.30 -12.33
CA VAL A 71 -35.89 2.89 -12.56
C VAL A 71 -34.89 2.75 -13.70
N GLU A 72 -35.16 3.35 -14.87
CA GLU A 72 -34.25 3.35 -16.01
C GLU A 72 -32.90 3.99 -15.65
N PHE A 73 -32.90 5.10 -14.90
CA PHE A 73 -31.68 5.71 -14.39
C PHE A 73 -30.87 4.72 -13.54
N THR A 74 -31.48 4.05 -12.57
CA THR A 74 -30.78 3.10 -11.69
C THR A 74 -30.20 1.89 -12.42
N GLU A 75 -30.86 1.41 -13.48
CA GLU A 75 -30.33 0.34 -14.32
C GLU A 75 -29.04 0.77 -15.04
N HIS A 76 -29.01 1.98 -15.60
CA HIS A 76 -27.80 2.53 -16.22
C HIS A 76 -26.72 2.81 -15.18
N ALA A 77 -27.09 3.39 -14.04
CA ALA A 77 -26.16 3.70 -12.96
C ALA A 77 -25.49 2.44 -12.38
N ALA A 78 -26.21 1.32 -12.30
CA ALA A 78 -25.66 0.03 -11.85
C ALA A 78 -24.52 -0.49 -12.75
N THR A 79 -24.45 -0.07 -14.01
CA THR A 79 -23.32 -0.41 -14.89
C THR A 79 -22.04 0.38 -14.56
N ILE A 80 -22.18 1.56 -13.93
CA ILE A 80 -21.07 2.46 -13.58
C ILE A 80 -20.61 2.23 -12.14
N PHE A 81 -21.56 2.13 -11.21
CA PHE A 81 -21.38 1.90 -9.77
C PHE A 81 -22.25 0.73 -9.31
N PRO A 82 -21.82 -0.52 -9.54
CA PRO A 82 -22.62 -1.71 -9.23
C PRO A 82 -22.86 -1.90 -7.72
N ASP A 83 -21.96 -1.39 -6.88
CA ASP A 83 -22.03 -1.54 -5.42
C ASP A 83 -22.83 -0.43 -4.74
N ALA A 84 -23.24 0.62 -5.46
CA ALA A 84 -24.03 1.71 -4.89
C ALA A 84 -25.44 1.23 -4.51
N LYS A 85 -25.86 1.60 -3.30
CA LYS A 85 -27.24 1.35 -2.84
C LYS A 85 -28.21 2.20 -3.64
N ARG A 86 -29.37 1.65 -3.96
CA ARG A 86 -30.36 2.25 -4.87
C ARG A 86 -31.71 2.35 -4.19
N VAL A 87 -32.18 3.58 -4.01
CA VAL A 87 -33.44 3.91 -3.35
C VAL A 87 -34.31 4.75 -4.27
N LEU A 88 -35.56 4.35 -4.42
CA LEU A 88 -36.56 5.05 -5.20
C LEU A 88 -37.46 5.88 -4.27
N LEU A 89 -37.66 7.16 -4.57
CA LEU A 89 -38.68 8.01 -3.95
C LEU A 89 -39.93 8.00 -4.83
N THR A 90 -41.08 7.66 -4.28
CA THR A 90 -42.34 7.58 -5.04
C THR A 90 -43.52 8.19 -4.28
N ALA A 91 -44.47 8.75 -5.04
CA ALA A 91 -45.74 9.23 -4.52
C ALA A 91 -46.88 8.18 -4.64
N TYR A 92 -46.61 7.00 -5.22
CA TYR A 92 -47.63 5.98 -5.54
C TYR A 92 -47.70 4.84 -4.51
N ALA A 93 -48.92 4.50 -4.10
CA ALA A 93 -49.22 3.35 -3.24
C ALA A 93 -49.58 2.06 -4.03
N ASP A 94 -49.49 2.08 -5.37
CA ASP A 94 -49.97 0.97 -6.20
C ASP A 94 -48.91 -0.13 -6.33
N THR A 95 -49.17 -1.24 -5.65
CA THR A 95 -48.17 -2.22 -5.21
C THR A 95 -47.70 -3.15 -6.33
N ASN A 96 -48.46 -3.34 -7.42
CA ASN A 96 -48.18 -4.43 -8.38
C ASN A 96 -47.28 -4.06 -9.58
N ALA A 97 -47.30 -2.80 -10.04
CA ALA A 97 -46.43 -2.33 -11.13
C ALA A 97 -45.02 -1.98 -10.60
N ALA A 98 -44.96 -1.38 -9.42
CA ALA A 98 -43.71 -1.03 -8.73
C ALA A 98 -42.90 -2.29 -8.37
N ILE A 99 -43.52 -3.35 -7.82
CA ILE A 99 -42.79 -4.59 -7.45
C ILE A 99 -42.06 -5.22 -8.66
N ARG A 100 -42.65 -5.16 -9.86
CA ARG A 100 -42.01 -5.71 -11.06
C ARG A 100 -40.85 -4.85 -11.57
N ALA A 101 -40.96 -3.52 -11.47
CA ALA A 101 -39.87 -2.61 -11.79
C ALA A 101 -38.72 -2.71 -10.78
N ILE A 102 -39.04 -2.85 -9.49
CA ILE A 102 -38.09 -3.02 -8.38
C ILE A 102 -37.21 -4.25 -8.54
N ASN A 103 -37.79 -5.40 -8.92
CA ASN A 103 -37.04 -6.63 -9.11
C ASN A 103 -36.11 -6.59 -10.34
N THR A 104 -36.49 -5.87 -11.40
CA THR A 104 -35.66 -5.72 -12.62
C THR A 104 -34.49 -4.76 -12.39
N ALA A 105 -34.73 -3.62 -11.72
CA ALA A 105 -33.71 -2.62 -11.41
C ALA A 105 -32.86 -2.92 -10.17
N LYS A 106 -33.13 -4.06 -9.49
CA LYS A 106 -32.46 -4.51 -8.27
C LYS A 106 -32.41 -3.41 -7.19
N LEU A 107 -33.49 -2.65 -7.01
CA LEU A 107 -33.54 -1.59 -6.00
C LEU A 107 -33.32 -2.19 -4.60
N ASP A 108 -32.57 -1.50 -3.75
CA ASP A 108 -32.33 -1.91 -2.37
C ASP A 108 -33.52 -1.52 -1.48
N TYR A 109 -34.20 -0.39 -1.77
CA TYR A 109 -35.39 0.04 -1.02
C TYR A 109 -36.25 1.04 -1.83
N TYR A 110 -37.48 1.31 -1.38
CA TYR A 110 -38.31 2.41 -1.87
C TYR A 110 -38.92 3.21 -0.71
N LEU A 111 -39.03 4.52 -0.86
CA LEU A 111 -39.51 5.46 0.14
C LEU A 111 -40.72 6.24 -0.41
N LEU A 112 -41.72 6.47 0.45
CA LEU A 112 -42.91 7.23 0.09
C LEU A 112 -42.71 8.72 0.36
N LYS A 113 -43.19 9.56 -0.56
CA LYS A 113 -43.32 11.01 -0.37
C LYS A 113 -44.69 11.35 0.25
N PRO A 114 -44.78 12.28 1.22
CA PRO A 114 -43.68 12.97 1.91
C PRO A 114 -43.05 12.10 3.02
N TRP A 115 -41.79 12.36 3.35
CA TRP A 115 -40.99 11.63 4.36
C TRP A 115 -40.83 12.42 5.67
N ASP A 116 -41.76 13.32 5.98
CA ASP A 116 -41.73 14.12 7.22
C ASP A 116 -42.43 13.37 8.37
N PRO A 117 -41.81 13.24 9.56
CA PRO A 117 -40.47 13.70 9.91
C PRO A 117 -39.36 12.79 9.34
N PRO A 118 -38.26 13.35 8.81
CA PRO A 118 -37.18 12.57 8.21
C PRO A 118 -36.48 11.65 9.21
N GLU A 119 -36.50 12.00 10.50
CA GLU A 119 -35.95 11.19 11.59
C GLU A 119 -36.66 9.83 11.74
N GLU A 120 -37.92 9.71 11.30
CA GLU A 120 -38.69 8.47 11.39
C GLU A 120 -38.81 7.74 10.04
N GLN A 121 -38.95 8.50 8.94
CA GLN A 121 -39.30 7.93 7.64
C GLN A 121 -38.13 7.83 6.66
N LEU A 122 -37.10 8.68 6.78
CA LEU A 122 -35.99 8.76 5.83
C LEU A 122 -34.69 8.19 6.40
N TYR A 123 -34.24 8.70 7.55
CA TYR A 123 -32.91 8.39 8.08
C TYR A 123 -32.73 6.93 8.46
N PRO A 124 -33.65 6.26 9.17
CA PRO A 124 -33.45 4.87 9.58
C PRO A 124 -33.17 3.93 8.40
N VAL A 125 -33.92 4.11 7.30
CA VAL A 125 -33.75 3.32 6.07
C VAL A 125 -32.40 3.61 5.41
N LEU A 126 -32.02 4.89 5.31
CA LEU A 126 -30.76 5.26 4.68
C LEU A 126 -29.55 4.86 5.53
N ASP A 127 -29.65 4.95 6.86
CA ASP A 127 -28.62 4.52 7.80
C ASP A 127 -28.32 3.03 7.63
N ASP A 128 -29.35 2.16 7.63
CA ASP A 128 -29.18 0.71 7.42
C ASP A 128 -28.47 0.40 6.08
N LEU A 129 -28.87 1.07 5.00
CA LEU A 129 -28.28 0.88 3.68
C LEU A 129 -26.84 1.39 3.59
N LEU A 130 -26.58 2.58 4.16
CA LEU A 130 -25.24 3.19 4.16
C LEU A 130 -24.29 2.40 5.06
N ASP A 131 -24.76 1.85 6.18
CA ASP A 131 -23.95 1.02 7.08
C ASP A 131 -23.62 -0.34 6.42
N ASP A 132 -24.57 -0.97 5.72
CA ASP A 132 -24.30 -2.17 4.92
C ASP A 132 -23.30 -1.90 3.77
N TRP A 133 -23.45 -0.73 3.11
CA TRP A 133 -22.47 -0.29 2.12
C TRP A 133 -21.09 -0.07 2.75
N LEU A 134 -21.00 0.61 3.89
CA LEU A 134 -19.74 0.86 4.58
C LEU A 134 -19.06 -0.43 5.06
N ALA A 135 -19.82 -1.44 5.48
CA ALA A 135 -19.29 -2.73 5.91
C ALA A 135 -18.55 -3.45 4.77
N SER A 136 -19.09 -3.35 3.56
CA SER A 136 -18.54 -3.95 2.34
C SER A 136 -17.58 -3.01 1.59
N PHE A 137 -17.65 -1.70 1.84
CA PHE A 137 -16.85 -0.70 1.14
C PHE A 137 -15.36 -0.90 1.40
N ARG A 138 -14.61 -0.92 0.31
CA ARG A 138 -13.15 -0.89 0.31
C ARG A 138 -12.76 0.30 -0.57
N PRO A 139 -12.32 1.43 0.01
CA PRO A 139 -11.89 2.54 -0.80
C PRO A 139 -10.72 2.12 -1.70
N ALA A 140 -10.69 2.67 -2.91
CA ALA A 140 -9.59 2.43 -3.83
C ALA A 140 -8.27 2.86 -3.17
N PHE A 141 -7.26 2.00 -3.21
CA PHE A 141 -5.94 2.33 -2.71
C PHE A 141 -5.29 3.38 -3.63
N GLU A 142 -5.04 4.57 -3.10
CA GLU A 142 -4.48 5.72 -3.85
C GLU A 142 -2.94 5.72 -3.89
N GLY A 143 -2.28 4.65 -3.41
CA GLY A 143 -0.82 4.53 -3.37
C GLY A 143 -0.22 3.68 -4.49
N ILE A 144 1.04 3.28 -4.30
CA ILE A 144 1.76 2.38 -5.23
C ILE A 144 1.14 0.98 -5.21
N ARG A 145 0.74 0.45 -6.37
CA ARG A 145 0.25 -0.92 -6.50
C ARG A 145 1.31 -1.78 -7.18
N VAL A 146 1.57 -2.95 -6.61
CA VAL A 146 2.50 -3.95 -7.16
C VAL A 146 1.67 -5.16 -7.57
N ILE A 147 1.58 -5.40 -8.87
CA ILE A 147 0.87 -6.53 -9.45
C ILE A 147 1.90 -7.59 -9.84
N GLY A 148 1.72 -8.82 -9.40
CA GLY A 148 2.64 -9.89 -9.76
C GLY A 148 2.24 -11.26 -9.27
N ASP A 149 3.15 -12.20 -9.48
CA ASP A 149 3.07 -13.58 -9.01
C ASP A 149 3.81 -13.71 -7.66
N ARG A 150 3.18 -14.32 -6.66
CA ARG A 150 3.78 -14.59 -5.34
C ARG A 150 5.04 -15.45 -5.40
N TRP A 151 5.17 -16.31 -6.40
CA TRP A 151 6.32 -17.19 -6.61
C TRP A 151 7.40 -16.57 -7.50
N SER A 152 7.34 -15.25 -7.75
CA SER A 152 8.37 -14.54 -8.49
C SER A 152 9.37 -13.85 -7.56
N ALA A 153 10.64 -14.18 -7.72
CA ALA A 153 11.74 -13.53 -7.00
C ALA A 153 11.81 -12.02 -7.28
N TYR A 154 11.44 -11.58 -8.49
CA TYR A 154 11.38 -10.16 -8.82
C TYR A 154 10.25 -9.45 -8.08
N SER A 155 9.08 -10.09 -7.96
CA SER A 155 7.96 -9.55 -7.17
C SER A 155 8.32 -9.44 -5.70
N HIS A 156 9.03 -10.44 -5.15
CA HIS A 156 9.59 -10.38 -3.80
C HIS A 156 10.58 -9.23 -3.63
N GLN A 157 11.52 -9.05 -4.56
CA GLN A 157 12.51 -7.98 -4.53
C GLN A 157 11.85 -6.59 -4.49
N VAL A 158 10.89 -6.32 -5.38
CA VAL A 158 10.16 -5.03 -5.44
C VAL A 158 9.39 -4.77 -4.14
N LYS A 159 8.64 -5.76 -3.65
CA LYS A 159 7.90 -5.66 -2.38
C LYS A 159 8.83 -5.38 -1.21
N ASN A 160 9.93 -6.13 -1.12
CA ASN A 160 10.91 -5.97 -0.07
C ASN A 160 11.59 -4.60 -0.12
N PHE A 161 11.93 -4.10 -1.31
CA PHE A 161 12.52 -2.78 -1.49
C PHE A 161 11.58 -1.66 -1.00
N LEU A 162 10.31 -1.68 -1.42
CA LEU A 162 9.31 -0.70 -0.97
C LEU A 162 9.08 -0.78 0.54
N ALA A 163 8.90 -1.99 1.08
CA ALA A 163 8.68 -2.21 2.51
C ALA A 163 9.86 -1.70 3.36
N ARG A 164 11.10 -2.02 2.97
CA ARG A 164 12.29 -1.61 3.72
C ARG A 164 12.58 -0.12 3.63
N ASN A 165 12.22 0.54 2.53
CA ASN A 165 12.25 2.00 2.41
C ASN A 165 10.99 2.67 2.99
N GLN A 166 10.11 1.91 3.65
CA GLN A 166 8.90 2.39 4.32
C GLN A 166 7.92 3.11 3.38
N VAL A 167 7.89 2.68 2.13
CA VAL A 167 6.96 3.15 1.12
C VAL A 167 5.73 2.27 1.15
N PRO A 168 4.55 2.79 1.51
CA PRO A 168 3.32 2.01 1.51
C PRO A 168 2.96 1.56 0.10
N TYR A 169 2.56 0.31 -0.04
CA TYR A 169 2.10 -0.25 -1.30
C TYR A 169 0.98 -1.27 -1.08
N GLN A 170 0.18 -1.50 -2.11
CA GLN A 170 -0.77 -2.60 -2.19
C GLN A 170 -0.19 -3.70 -3.06
N TRP A 171 -0.17 -4.93 -2.54
CA TRP A 171 0.14 -6.13 -3.33
C TRP A 171 -1.15 -6.65 -3.95
N LEU A 172 -1.10 -6.98 -5.24
CA LEU A 172 -2.20 -7.61 -5.98
C LEU A 172 -1.67 -8.89 -6.64
N ASP A 173 -2.09 -10.03 -6.13
CA ASP A 173 -1.67 -11.34 -6.66
C ASP A 173 -2.49 -11.73 -7.89
N ILE A 174 -1.81 -12.03 -9.00
CA ILE A 174 -2.48 -12.42 -10.25
C ILE A 174 -3.23 -13.75 -10.16
N GLU A 175 -2.85 -14.64 -9.25
CA GLU A 175 -3.51 -15.95 -9.08
C GLU A 175 -4.72 -15.88 -8.16
N LEU A 176 -4.72 -14.95 -7.20
CA LEU A 176 -5.73 -14.89 -6.14
C LEU A 176 -6.73 -13.75 -6.32
N GLU A 177 -6.36 -12.68 -7.04
CA GLU A 177 -7.15 -11.46 -7.10
C GLU A 177 -7.65 -11.16 -8.52
N ALA A 178 -8.98 -11.14 -8.69
CA ALA A 178 -9.61 -10.79 -9.96
C ALA A 178 -9.26 -9.36 -10.41
N GLU A 179 -9.08 -8.44 -9.47
CA GLU A 179 -8.70 -7.05 -9.75
C GLU A 179 -7.32 -6.95 -10.40
N ALA A 180 -6.35 -7.78 -9.99
CA ALA A 180 -5.04 -7.85 -10.62
C ALA A 180 -5.17 -8.14 -12.13
N ASN A 181 -6.00 -9.12 -12.50
CA ASN A 181 -6.24 -9.51 -13.88
C ASN A 181 -6.98 -8.42 -14.68
N ARG A 182 -7.94 -7.72 -14.06
CA ARG A 182 -8.61 -6.57 -14.69
C ARG A 182 -7.61 -5.45 -14.99
N LEU A 183 -6.76 -5.09 -14.04
CA LEU A 183 -5.74 -4.05 -14.23
C LEU A 183 -4.76 -4.40 -15.35
N LEU A 184 -4.37 -5.68 -15.46
CA LEU A 184 -3.53 -6.16 -16.57
C LEU A 184 -4.26 -6.10 -17.93
N SER A 185 -5.59 -6.23 -17.97
CA SER A 185 -6.33 -6.09 -19.23
C SER A 185 -6.32 -4.65 -19.78
N TYR A 186 -6.18 -3.65 -18.91
CA TYR A 186 -6.09 -2.24 -19.30
C TYR A 186 -4.68 -1.83 -19.73
N THR A 187 -3.66 -2.68 -19.52
CA THR A 187 -2.33 -2.44 -20.06
C THR A 187 -2.31 -2.88 -21.53
N THR A 188 -3.02 -2.14 -22.37
CA THR A 188 -3.12 -2.37 -23.82
C THR A 188 -1.73 -2.41 -24.46
N SER A 189 -1.26 -3.62 -24.78
CA SER A 189 -0.11 -3.88 -25.63
C SER A 189 -0.36 -5.19 -26.38
N GLU A 190 0.21 -5.33 -27.58
CA GLU A 190 0.17 -6.59 -28.37
C GLU A 190 0.82 -7.78 -27.61
N HIS A 191 1.53 -7.50 -26.52
CA HIS A 191 2.23 -8.46 -25.69
C HIS A 191 1.76 -8.38 -24.24
N LYS A 192 1.73 -9.54 -23.55
CA LYS A 192 1.48 -9.59 -22.11
C LYS A 192 2.55 -8.78 -21.36
N PRO A 193 2.17 -7.93 -20.39
CA PRO A 193 3.12 -7.12 -19.64
C PRO A 193 4.08 -7.99 -18.83
N GLN A 194 5.31 -7.52 -18.65
CA GLN A 194 6.29 -8.20 -17.80
C GLN A 194 6.01 -7.92 -16.31
N LEU A 195 6.01 -8.98 -15.51
CA LEU A 195 5.77 -8.91 -14.07
C LEU A 195 7.08 -8.91 -13.26
N PRO A 196 7.11 -8.24 -12.08
CA PRO A 196 6.01 -7.47 -11.49
C PRO A 196 5.75 -6.14 -12.21
N LEU A 197 4.48 -5.75 -12.29
CA LEU A 197 4.05 -4.45 -12.79
C LEU A 197 3.85 -3.50 -11.59
N VAL A 198 4.51 -2.34 -11.61
CA VAL A 198 4.36 -1.31 -10.57
C VAL A 198 3.56 -0.15 -11.14
N LEU A 199 2.42 0.16 -10.50
CA LEU A 199 1.54 1.27 -10.86
C LEU A 199 1.66 2.38 -9.82
N PHE A 200 1.97 3.59 -10.27
CA PHE A 200 2.10 4.77 -9.42
C PHE A 200 0.79 5.57 -9.36
N PRO A 201 0.60 6.40 -8.31
CA PRO A 201 -0.62 7.22 -8.17
C PRO A 201 -0.87 8.20 -9.33
N ASP A 202 0.20 8.63 -10.00
CA ASP A 202 0.14 9.54 -11.15
C ASP A 202 -0.15 8.82 -12.49
N GLY A 203 -0.45 7.53 -12.45
CA GLY A 203 -0.77 6.72 -13.61
C GLY A 203 0.45 6.16 -14.36
N VAL A 204 1.67 6.53 -13.97
CA VAL A 204 2.88 5.92 -14.53
C VAL A 204 2.93 4.44 -14.16
N ARG A 205 3.39 3.62 -15.12
CA ARG A 205 3.56 2.18 -14.97
C ARG A 205 4.97 1.76 -15.32
N LEU A 206 5.54 0.85 -14.54
CA LEU A 206 6.83 0.23 -14.83
C LEU A 206 6.69 -1.29 -14.85
N GLU A 207 7.14 -1.92 -15.93
CA GLU A 207 7.11 -3.37 -16.11
C GLU A 207 8.45 -3.98 -15.71
N LYS A 208 8.42 -4.90 -14.73
CA LYS A 208 9.59 -5.54 -14.13
C LYS A 208 10.74 -4.55 -13.83
N PRO A 209 10.48 -3.44 -13.11
CA PRO A 209 11.48 -2.42 -12.87
C PRO A 209 12.62 -2.91 -11.97
N SER A 210 13.78 -2.29 -12.15
CA SER A 210 14.86 -2.29 -11.17
C SER A 210 14.51 -1.45 -9.94
N ASN A 211 15.20 -1.70 -8.82
CA ASN A 211 15.03 -0.87 -7.62
C ASN A 211 15.41 0.60 -7.87
N LEU A 212 16.34 0.87 -8.80
CA LEU A 212 16.75 2.22 -9.16
C LEU A 212 15.61 2.98 -9.86
N GLU A 213 14.96 2.36 -10.84
CA GLU A 213 13.81 2.98 -11.53
C GLU A 213 12.65 3.26 -10.56
N ILE A 214 12.41 2.38 -9.59
CA ILE A 214 11.43 2.63 -8.54
C ILE A 214 11.89 3.81 -7.67
N ALA A 215 13.15 3.81 -7.23
CA ALA A 215 13.73 4.83 -6.36
C ALA A 215 13.62 6.24 -6.96
N ASP A 216 13.99 6.39 -8.22
CA ASP A 216 13.88 7.65 -8.96
C ASP A 216 12.41 8.12 -8.99
N LYS A 217 11.48 7.18 -9.18
CA LYS A 217 10.06 7.49 -9.26
C LYS A 217 9.43 7.90 -7.92
N ILE A 218 9.91 7.36 -6.81
CA ILE A 218 9.45 7.70 -5.45
C ILE A 218 10.25 8.85 -4.81
N GLY A 219 11.22 9.42 -5.54
CA GLY A 219 12.02 10.55 -5.09
C GLY A 219 13.05 10.19 -4.01
N LEU A 220 13.58 8.96 -4.02
CA LEU A 220 14.77 8.65 -3.23
C LEU A 220 16.01 9.30 -3.87
N GLN A 221 16.94 9.71 -3.03
CA GLN A 221 18.21 10.29 -3.47
C GLN A 221 19.16 9.17 -3.86
N THR A 222 19.54 9.10 -5.13
CA THR A 222 20.39 8.04 -5.70
C THR A 222 21.77 8.55 -6.12
N GLN A 223 21.90 9.87 -6.25
CA GLN A 223 23.13 10.57 -6.67
C GLN A 223 23.55 11.59 -5.63
N ALA A 224 24.87 11.76 -5.53
CA ALA A 224 25.54 12.72 -4.67
C ALA A 224 25.29 14.17 -5.13
N GLU A 225 24.94 15.08 -4.22
CA GLU A 225 24.85 16.52 -4.51
C GLU A 225 26.24 17.16 -4.68
N HIS A 226 27.22 16.62 -3.97
CA HIS A 226 28.60 17.10 -3.98
C HIS A 226 29.58 16.03 -4.42
N PRO A 227 30.67 16.41 -5.13
CA PRO A 227 31.74 15.48 -5.48
C PRO A 227 32.67 15.17 -4.29
N PHE A 228 32.55 15.91 -3.18
CA PHE A 228 33.44 15.84 -2.02
C PHE A 228 32.68 15.93 -0.68
N TYR A 229 33.08 15.08 0.28
CA TYR A 229 32.57 15.07 1.66
C TYR A 229 33.71 14.92 2.67
N ASP A 230 33.51 15.37 3.90
CA ASP A 230 34.48 15.10 4.97
C ASP A 230 34.45 13.61 5.35
N LEU A 231 33.25 13.02 5.39
CA LEU A 231 33.01 11.63 5.76
C LEU A 231 32.09 10.93 4.77
N VAL A 232 32.59 9.85 4.15
CA VAL A 232 31.78 8.89 3.38
C VAL A 232 31.56 7.64 4.22
N ILE A 233 30.31 7.19 4.33
CA ILE A 233 29.93 5.98 5.05
C ILE A 233 29.41 4.95 4.05
N ILE A 234 29.99 3.76 4.04
CA ILE A 234 29.57 2.67 3.16
C ILE A 234 28.76 1.66 3.96
N GLY A 235 27.44 1.65 3.76
CA GLY A 235 26.47 0.78 4.42
C GLY A 235 25.55 1.52 5.37
N GLY A 236 24.24 1.37 5.18
CA GLY A 236 23.17 2.00 5.96
C GLY A 236 22.62 1.14 7.08
N GLY A 237 23.40 0.20 7.63
CA GLY A 237 23.03 -0.56 8.83
C GLY A 237 23.11 0.27 10.12
N PRO A 238 22.86 -0.33 11.30
CA PRO A 238 22.92 0.40 12.58
C PRO A 238 24.26 1.13 12.82
N ALA A 239 25.38 0.52 12.40
CA ALA A 239 26.70 1.14 12.51
C ALA A 239 26.84 2.38 11.62
N GLY A 240 26.43 2.30 10.35
CA GLY A 240 26.50 3.43 9.43
C GLY A 240 25.52 4.54 9.78
N LEU A 241 24.30 4.20 10.17
CA LEU A 241 23.30 5.17 10.64
C LEU A 241 23.75 5.91 11.90
N ALA A 242 24.34 5.21 12.87
CA ALA A 242 24.91 5.85 14.05
C ALA A 242 26.07 6.79 13.66
N ALA A 243 27.01 6.32 12.83
CA ALA A 243 28.13 7.14 12.37
C ALA A 243 27.67 8.37 11.57
N ALA A 244 26.62 8.25 10.77
CA ALA A 244 26.03 9.35 10.01
C ALA A 244 25.50 10.44 10.94
N VAL A 245 24.72 10.05 11.95
CA VAL A 245 24.19 10.97 12.97
C VAL A 245 25.33 11.68 13.70
N TYR A 246 26.31 10.93 14.21
CA TYR A 246 27.40 11.50 14.99
C TYR A 246 28.33 12.38 14.14
N GLY A 247 28.70 11.92 12.94
CA GLY A 247 29.56 12.68 12.02
C GLY A 247 28.94 14.03 11.66
N ALA A 248 27.68 14.03 11.21
CA ALA A 248 27.01 15.28 10.86
C ALA A 248 26.71 16.17 12.07
N SER A 249 26.46 15.61 13.25
CA SER A 249 26.25 16.41 14.47
C SER A 249 27.50 17.19 14.92
N GLU A 250 28.69 16.69 14.56
CA GLU A 250 29.97 17.37 14.78
C GLU A 250 30.37 18.30 13.62
N GLY A 251 29.47 18.53 12.66
CA GLY A 251 29.65 19.48 11.57
C GLY A 251 30.37 18.93 10.33
N LEU A 252 30.58 17.61 10.23
CA LEU A 252 31.17 17.00 9.03
C LEU A 252 30.16 16.98 7.89
N SER A 253 30.58 17.41 6.70
CA SER A 253 29.86 17.10 5.46
C SER A 253 29.87 15.57 5.27
N THR A 254 28.69 14.94 5.36
CA THR A 254 28.57 13.49 5.51
C THR A 254 27.62 12.91 4.46
N VAL A 255 28.07 11.88 3.76
CA VAL A 255 27.24 11.06 2.86
C VAL A 255 27.25 9.60 3.28
N MET A 256 26.10 8.96 3.23
CA MET A 256 25.93 7.53 3.49
C MET A 256 25.42 6.81 2.23
N ILE A 257 26.14 5.78 1.81
CA ILE A 257 25.85 4.98 0.61
C ILE A 257 25.22 3.65 1.07
N GLU A 258 24.02 3.34 0.59
CA GLU A 258 23.28 2.12 0.93
C GLU A 258 22.68 1.46 -0.31
N ARG A 259 23.04 0.18 -0.55
CA ARG A 259 22.70 -0.56 -1.77
C ARG A 259 21.23 -0.99 -1.86
N GLU A 260 20.54 -1.12 -0.74
CA GLU A 260 19.17 -1.62 -0.70
C GLU A 260 18.24 -0.65 0.02
N ALA A 261 18.40 -0.53 1.33
CA ALA A 261 17.55 0.29 2.18
C ALA A 261 18.19 0.49 3.56
N PRO A 262 18.09 1.69 4.15
CA PRO A 262 18.57 1.94 5.51
C PRO A 262 17.99 0.96 6.54
N GLY A 263 18.78 0.66 7.57
CA GLY A 263 18.49 -0.32 8.62
C GLY A 263 19.33 -1.60 8.50
N GLY A 264 19.89 -1.89 7.33
CA GLY A 264 20.68 -3.11 7.09
C GLY A 264 19.92 -4.38 7.52
N GLN A 265 20.63 -5.37 8.07
CA GLN A 265 20.00 -6.59 8.58
C GLN A 265 19.08 -6.34 9.77
N ALA A 266 19.38 -5.36 10.64
CA ALA A 266 18.53 -5.05 11.77
C ALA A 266 17.15 -4.56 11.32
N GLY A 267 17.08 -3.89 10.16
CA GLY A 267 15.84 -3.38 9.56
C GLY A 267 14.80 -4.46 9.26
N SER A 268 15.21 -5.72 9.04
CA SER A 268 14.30 -6.84 8.82
C SER A 268 13.85 -7.56 10.10
N SER A 269 14.33 -7.11 11.27
CA SER A 269 13.91 -7.70 12.54
C SER A 269 12.48 -7.29 12.90
N SER A 270 11.63 -8.26 13.22
CA SER A 270 10.26 -8.03 13.67
C SER A 270 10.22 -7.34 15.04
N ARG A 271 11.20 -7.63 15.91
CA ARG A 271 11.33 -7.02 17.24
C ARG A 271 12.79 -7.06 17.72
N ILE A 272 13.22 -5.96 18.32
CA ILE A 272 14.52 -5.79 18.96
C ILE A 272 14.26 -5.35 20.40
N GLU A 273 14.59 -6.21 21.36
CA GLU A 273 14.37 -5.96 22.80
C GLU A 273 15.64 -5.53 23.54
N ASN A 274 16.79 -5.70 22.90
CA ASN A 274 18.12 -5.46 23.47
C ASN A 274 18.79 -4.21 22.91
N TYR A 275 18.03 -3.24 22.38
CA TYR A 275 18.57 -1.96 21.91
C TYR A 275 18.52 -0.92 23.03
N LEU A 276 19.69 -0.42 23.44
CA LEU A 276 19.83 0.57 24.51
C LEU A 276 18.94 1.80 24.26
N GLY A 277 18.26 2.28 25.30
CA GLY A 277 17.38 3.45 25.22
C GLY A 277 15.93 3.14 24.82
N PHE A 278 15.60 1.88 24.50
CA PHE A 278 14.24 1.45 24.16
C PHE A 278 13.78 0.34 25.13
N PRO A 279 13.29 0.70 26.33
CA PRO A 279 12.99 -0.27 27.39
C PRO A 279 11.85 -1.25 27.05
N VAL A 280 10.96 -0.88 26.12
CA VAL A 280 9.87 -1.74 25.63
C VAL A 280 10.22 -2.47 24.33
N GLY A 281 11.44 -2.28 23.83
CA GLY A 281 11.87 -2.70 22.50
C GLY A 281 11.21 -1.90 21.37
N LEU A 282 11.60 -2.21 20.14
CA LEU A 282 11.06 -1.63 18.91
C LEU A 282 11.26 -2.58 17.72
N SER A 283 10.58 -2.33 16.60
CA SER A 283 10.86 -3.08 15.37
C SER A 283 12.16 -2.59 14.71
N GLY A 284 12.77 -3.45 13.89
CA GLY A 284 13.91 -3.08 13.06
C GLY A 284 13.63 -1.91 12.13
N GLY A 285 12.46 -1.92 11.49
CA GLY A 285 12.01 -0.82 10.63
C GLY A 285 11.81 0.49 11.39
N ASP A 286 11.30 0.46 12.62
CA ASP A 286 11.17 1.66 13.45
C ASP A 286 12.53 2.22 13.87
N LEU A 287 13.49 1.35 14.20
CA LEU A 287 14.86 1.76 14.50
C LEU A 287 15.48 2.48 13.29
N ALA A 288 15.40 1.86 12.11
CA ALA A 288 15.92 2.42 10.87
C ALA A 288 15.28 3.77 10.54
N ARG A 289 13.93 3.87 10.61
CA ARG A 289 13.19 5.12 10.37
C ARG A 289 13.69 6.25 11.25
N ARG A 290 13.73 6.02 12.56
CA ARG A 290 14.11 7.03 13.55
C ARG A 290 15.54 7.53 13.29
N ALA A 291 16.45 6.62 13.00
CA ALA A 291 17.84 6.96 12.69
C ALA A 291 17.97 7.73 11.36
N VAL A 292 17.24 7.34 10.30
CA VAL A 292 17.20 8.08 9.03
C VAL A 292 16.63 9.49 9.23
N THR A 293 15.54 9.64 9.97
CA THR A 293 14.96 10.94 10.29
C THR A 293 15.97 11.82 11.03
N GLN A 294 16.72 11.26 11.98
CA GLN A 294 17.74 11.99 12.72
C GLN A 294 18.93 12.38 11.83
N ALA A 295 19.45 11.46 11.01
CA ALA A 295 20.55 11.72 10.09
C ALA A 295 20.20 12.84 9.09
N LYS A 296 19.02 12.75 8.46
CA LYS A 296 18.52 13.78 7.53
C LYS A 296 18.36 15.15 8.21
N ARG A 297 17.91 15.18 9.47
CA ARG A 297 17.81 16.44 10.24
C ARG A 297 19.17 17.13 10.43
N PHE A 298 20.26 16.37 10.51
CA PHE A 298 21.62 16.90 10.58
C PHE A 298 22.24 17.19 9.20
N GLY A 299 21.50 17.02 8.10
CA GLY A 299 22.01 17.28 6.76
C GLY A 299 22.83 16.14 6.16
N VAL A 300 22.75 14.93 6.72
CA VAL A 300 23.36 13.76 6.08
C VAL A 300 22.67 13.48 4.75
N GLU A 301 23.46 13.39 3.70
CA GLU A 301 23.01 12.87 2.42
C GLU A 301 22.96 11.34 2.44
N ILE A 302 21.85 10.75 2.02
CA ILE A 302 21.64 9.29 2.05
C ILE A 302 21.35 8.81 0.63
N LEU A 303 22.34 8.18 0.00
CA LEU A 303 22.23 7.60 -1.33
C LEU A 303 21.64 6.19 -1.22
N THR A 304 20.41 6.00 -1.68
CA THR A 304 19.71 4.71 -1.63
C THR A 304 18.69 4.55 -2.76
N PRO A 305 18.72 3.46 -3.55
CA PRO A 305 19.73 2.41 -3.58
C PRO A 305 20.98 2.88 -4.36
N GLN A 306 22.17 2.72 -3.77
CA GLN A 306 23.45 2.97 -4.42
C GLN A 306 24.53 2.05 -3.85
N GLU A 307 25.40 1.49 -4.70
CA GLU A 307 26.42 0.53 -4.27
C GLU A 307 27.83 1.06 -4.50
N ALA A 308 28.67 1.00 -3.45
CA ALA A 308 30.10 1.22 -3.57
C ALA A 308 30.78 -0.07 -4.05
N ILE A 309 31.43 0.00 -5.20
CA ILE A 309 32.06 -1.16 -5.88
C ILE A 309 33.59 -1.15 -5.80
N GLY A 310 34.18 -0.04 -5.38
CA GLY A 310 35.63 0.10 -5.28
C GLY A 310 36.04 1.30 -4.43
N MET A 311 37.28 1.25 -3.92
CA MET A 311 37.88 2.35 -3.19
C MET A 311 39.35 2.48 -3.55
N ARG A 312 39.83 3.72 -3.71
CA ARG A 312 41.23 4.04 -3.93
C ARG A 312 41.70 5.11 -2.95
N VAL A 313 42.96 5.03 -2.56
CA VAL A 313 43.60 6.04 -1.70
C VAL A 313 44.51 6.90 -2.57
N ARG A 314 44.34 8.22 -2.50
CA ARG A 314 45.23 9.21 -3.11
C ARG A 314 45.45 10.32 -2.10
N GLU A 315 46.49 10.20 -1.29
CA GLU A 315 46.72 11.09 -0.16
C GLU A 315 46.64 12.58 -0.56
N PRO A 316 45.92 13.41 0.21
CA PRO A 316 45.25 13.11 1.49
C PRO A 316 43.84 12.47 1.36
N TYR A 317 43.35 12.22 0.16
CA TYR A 317 41.96 11.85 -0.14
C TYR A 317 41.69 10.34 -0.23
N ARG A 318 40.41 9.99 -0.13
CA ARG A 318 39.83 8.68 -0.42
C ARG A 318 38.80 8.83 -1.54
N LEU A 319 38.83 7.92 -2.51
CA LEU A 319 37.97 7.94 -3.68
C LEU A 319 37.12 6.68 -3.66
N VAL A 320 35.80 6.82 -3.59
CA VAL A 320 34.84 5.72 -3.59
C VAL A 320 34.16 5.66 -4.95
N GLN A 321 34.28 4.52 -5.63
CA GLN A 321 33.65 4.26 -6.91
C GLN A 321 32.27 3.65 -6.70
N LEU A 322 31.26 4.22 -7.34
CA LEU A 322 29.86 3.77 -7.30
C LEU A 322 29.51 2.90 -8.51
N ALA A 323 28.44 2.11 -8.37
CA ALA A 323 28.00 1.15 -9.38
C ALA A 323 27.51 1.82 -10.67
N ASP A 324 27.03 3.06 -10.60
CA ASP A 324 26.66 3.87 -11.76
C ASP A 324 27.87 4.48 -12.49
N GLY A 325 29.09 4.22 -12.02
CA GLY A 325 30.34 4.73 -12.58
C GLY A 325 30.78 6.08 -12.04
N SER A 326 29.97 6.74 -11.21
CA SER A 326 30.35 7.98 -10.52
C SER A 326 31.38 7.71 -9.41
N GLU A 327 32.04 8.78 -8.96
CA GLU A 327 33.06 8.72 -7.92
C GLU A 327 32.84 9.83 -6.89
N ILE A 328 32.96 9.48 -5.61
CA ILE A 328 32.89 10.41 -4.50
C ILE A 328 34.27 10.52 -3.83
N SER A 329 34.74 11.75 -3.64
CA SER A 329 35.98 12.05 -2.93
C SER A 329 35.69 12.35 -1.45
N SER A 330 36.62 12.00 -0.56
CA SER A 330 36.50 12.35 0.87
C SER A 330 37.82 12.42 1.62
N HIS A 331 37.79 13.01 2.82
CA HIS A 331 38.89 12.91 3.78
C HIS A 331 38.91 11.54 4.47
N ALA A 332 37.76 11.06 4.91
CA ALA A 332 37.63 9.78 5.61
C ALA A 332 36.52 8.91 5.00
N VAL A 333 36.74 7.59 5.04
CA VAL A 333 35.74 6.58 4.69
C VAL A 333 35.53 5.64 5.87
N LEU A 334 34.28 5.47 6.28
CA LEU A 334 33.87 4.45 7.23
C LEU A 334 33.20 3.28 6.51
N ILE A 335 33.75 2.08 6.67
CA ILE A 335 33.17 0.86 6.10
C ILE A 335 32.26 0.19 7.14
N ALA A 336 30.96 0.21 6.88
CA ALA A 336 29.90 -0.31 7.74
C ALA A 336 28.98 -1.31 6.99
N THR A 337 29.57 -2.13 6.12
CA THR A 337 28.88 -3.00 5.15
C THR A 337 28.18 -4.22 5.73
N GLY A 338 28.35 -4.50 7.02
CA GLY A 338 27.69 -5.58 7.74
C GLY A 338 28.10 -6.98 7.27
N VAL A 339 27.16 -7.92 7.34
CA VAL A 339 27.34 -9.33 6.96
C VAL A 339 26.11 -9.84 6.21
N SER A 340 26.25 -10.98 5.53
CA SER A 340 25.17 -11.68 4.82
C SER A 340 24.81 -12.99 5.51
N TRP A 341 23.54 -13.41 5.43
CA TRP A 341 23.13 -14.73 5.93
C TRP A 341 23.87 -15.86 5.21
N ARG A 342 24.25 -16.88 5.97
CA ARG A 342 24.77 -18.14 5.38
C ARG A 342 23.63 -18.83 4.65
N ARG A 343 23.86 -19.13 3.37
CA ARG A 343 22.91 -19.88 2.53
C ARG A 343 23.16 -21.37 2.66
N LEU A 344 22.10 -22.17 2.55
CA LEU A 344 22.23 -23.62 2.42
C LEU A 344 22.84 -23.93 1.05
N ASN A 345 23.84 -24.81 1.02
CA ASN A 345 24.44 -25.29 -0.22
C ASN A 345 23.70 -26.54 -0.69
N LEU A 346 22.49 -26.35 -1.24
CA LEU A 346 21.64 -27.42 -1.75
C LEU A 346 21.19 -27.12 -3.19
N PRO A 347 20.96 -28.15 -4.03
CA PRO A 347 20.42 -27.95 -5.36
C PRO A 347 19.10 -27.17 -5.33
N GLY A 348 18.99 -26.13 -6.18
CA GLY A 348 17.75 -25.36 -6.34
C GLY A 348 17.55 -24.18 -5.39
N ILE A 349 18.39 -23.99 -4.36
CA ILE A 349 18.25 -22.88 -3.39
C ILE A 349 18.21 -21.51 -4.07
N GLU A 350 19.10 -21.25 -5.03
CA GLU A 350 19.13 -19.98 -5.74
C GLU A 350 17.86 -19.72 -6.54
N LYS A 351 17.31 -20.76 -7.18
CA LYS A 351 16.08 -20.66 -7.96
C LYS A 351 14.86 -20.41 -7.08
N LEU A 352 14.85 -20.92 -5.85
CA LEU A 352 13.74 -20.80 -4.90
C LEU A 352 13.88 -19.60 -3.95
N THR A 353 15.03 -18.92 -3.93
CA THR A 353 15.24 -17.72 -3.12
C THR A 353 14.33 -16.59 -3.63
N GLY A 354 13.53 -16.01 -2.73
CA GLY A 354 12.47 -15.06 -3.07
C GLY A 354 11.20 -15.71 -3.63
N ARG A 355 11.15 -17.04 -3.70
CA ARG A 355 10.04 -17.87 -4.24
C ARG A 355 9.64 -18.97 -3.27
N GLY A 356 9.57 -18.66 -1.98
CA GLY A 356 9.31 -19.62 -0.90
C GLY A 356 10.52 -19.91 0.00
N ILE A 357 11.75 -19.61 -0.45
CA ILE A 357 12.92 -19.54 0.43
C ILE A 357 13.25 -18.09 0.70
N TYR A 358 13.29 -17.72 1.98
CA TYR A 358 13.59 -16.37 2.42
C TYR A 358 14.66 -16.37 3.52
N TYR A 359 15.36 -15.26 3.67
CA TYR A 359 16.38 -15.07 4.69
C TYR A 359 15.98 -13.89 5.58
N GLY A 360 15.75 -14.18 6.87
CA GLY A 360 15.14 -13.23 7.80
C GLY A 360 13.64 -13.48 7.99
N ALA A 361 13.02 -12.65 8.81
CA ALA A 361 11.61 -12.75 9.19
C ALA A 361 10.96 -11.36 9.13
N ALA A 362 10.99 -10.74 7.95
CA ALA A 362 10.38 -9.43 7.76
C ALA A 362 8.89 -9.57 7.46
N GLN A 363 8.19 -8.44 7.49
CA GLN A 363 6.75 -8.38 7.26
C GLN A 363 6.36 -8.86 5.85
N THR A 364 7.20 -8.59 4.84
CA THR A 364 7.00 -9.03 3.46
C THR A 364 6.86 -10.55 3.36
N GLU A 365 7.73 -11.29 4.04
CA GLU A 365 7.67 -12.76 4.09
C GLU A 365 6.49 -13.24 4.92
N ALA A 366 6.24 -12.63 6.08
CA ALA A 366 5.13 -13.02 6.95
C ALA A 366 3.78 -12.96 6.24
N LEU A 367 3.52 -11.89 5.48
CA LEU A 367 2.31 -11.76 4.68
C LEU A 367 2.23 -12.81 3.56
N ALA A 368 3.35 -13.11 2.90
CA ALA A 368 3.41 -14.13 1.84
C ALA A 368 3.18 -15.57 2.35
N CYS A 369 3.36 -15.79 3.66
CA CYS A 369 3.16 -17.07 4.35
C CYS A 369 1.81 -17.18 5.08
N THR A 370 0.87 -16.26 4.86
CA THR A 370 -0.45 -16.29 5.51
C THR A 370 -1.19 -17.58 5.17
N ASN A 371 -1.67 -18.29 6.19
CA ASN A 371 -2.34 -19.60 6.07
C ASN A 371 -1.51 -20.72 5.42
N GLU A 372 -0.19 -20.56 5.28
CA GLU A 372 0.71 -21.58 4.74
C GLU A 372 1.38 -22.40 5.86
N ASP A 373 1.96 -23.54 5.49
CA ASP A 373 2.88 -24.28 6.36
C ASP A 373 4.31 -23.75 6.18
N VAL A 374 4.88 -23.19 7.25
CA VAL A 374 6.20 -22.55 7.23
C VAL A 374 7.24 -23.46 7.88
N TYR A 375 8.37 -23.65 7.20
CA TYR A 375 9.52 -24.38 7.73
C TYR A 375 10.66 -23.41 8.04
N LEU A 376 11.05 -23.33 9.31
CA LEU A 376 12.14 -22.49 9.79
C LEU A 376 13.39 -23.32 10.01
N VAL A 377 14.45 -23.05 9.25
CA VAL A 377 15.73 -23.75 9.37
C VAL A 377 16.65 -23.00 10.34
N GLY A 378 16.84 -23.56 11.54
CA GLY A 378 17.70 -22.99 12.58
C GLY A 378 17.16 -23.19 13.99
N GLY A 379 18.07 -23.22 14.98
CA GLY A 379 17.73 -23.43 16.40
C GLY A 379 18.26 -22.34 17.35
N ALA A 380 18.73 -21.21 16.83
CA ALA A 380 19.23 -20.10 17.63
C ALA A 380 18.13 -19.08 17.97
N ASN A 381 18.45 -18.06 18.78
CA ASN A 381 17.49 -17.00 19.20
C ASN A 381 16.67 -16.39 18.05
N SER A 382 17.33 -16.03 16.96
CA SER A 382 16.66 -15.43 15.80
C SER A 382 15.62 -16.37 15.17
N ALA A 383 15.85 -17.70 15.22
CA ALA A 383 14.89 -18.68 14.73
C ALA A 383 13.67 -18.79 15.67
N GLY A 384 13.88 -18.70 16.99
CA GLY A 384 12.78 -18.65 17.96
C GLY A 384 11.92 -17.40 17.82
N GLN A 385 12.56 -16.23 17.64
CA GLN A 385 11.85 -14.97 17.36
C GLN A 385 11.08 -15.03 16.05
N ALA A 386 11.67 -15.60 14.99
CA ALA A 386 10.98 -15.83 13.73
C ALA A 386 9.77 -16.76 13.92
N ALA A 387 9.90 -17.85 14.68
CA ALA A 387 8.80 -18.78 14.94
C ALA A 387 7.60 -18.09 15.60
N MET A 388 7.84 -17.31 16.64
CA MET A 388 6.81 -16.52 17.32
C MET A 388 6.19 -15.43 16.44
N TYR A 389 6.96 -14.91 15.48
CA TYR A 389 6.47 -13.91 14.54
C TYR A 389 5.57 -14.56 13.47
N PHE A 390 6.05 -15.61 12.81
CA PHE A 390 5.31 -16.32 11.77
C PHE A 390 4.08 -17.06 12.30
N SER A 391 4.05 -17.48 13.57
CA SER A 391 2.88 -18.15 14.17
C SER A 391 1.61 -17.29 14.21
N ARG A 392 1.73 -15.98 13.96
CA ARG A 392 0.61 -15.04 13.87
C ARG A 392 -0.04 -15.01 12.48
N TYR A 393 0.64 -15.55 11.47
CA TYR A 393 0.25 -15.47 10.06
C TYR A 393 0.08 -16.87 9.44
N ALA A 394 1.04 -17.75 9.70
CA ALA A 394 1.08 -19.11 9.16
C ALA A 394 0.02 -20.01 9.79
N ARG A 395 -0.42 -21.02 9.04
CA ARG A 395 -1.27 -22.10 9.57
C ARG A 395 -0.50 -22.96 10.56
N GLN A 396 0.75 -23.28 10.22
CA GLN A 396 1.64 -24.09 11.04
C GLN A 396 3.09 -23.62 10.86
N VAL A 397 3.86 -23.59 11.95
CA VAL A 397 5.30 -23.30 11.92
C VAL A 397 6.07 -24.52 12.41
N ASN A 398 6.92 -25.07 11.55
CA ASN A 398 7.77 -26.22 11.84
C ASN A 398 9.23 -25.77 11.93
N MET A 399 9.86 -25.94 13.10
CA MET A 399 11.28 -25.63 13.28
C MET A 399 12.15 -26.85 12.97
N LEU A 400 13.12 -26.67 12.07
CA LEU A 400 14.11 -27.67 11.69
C LEU A 400 15.44 -27.33 12.35
N VAL A 401 15.80 -28.12 13.36
CA VAL A 401 17.00 -27.92 14.18
C VAL A 401 17.99 -29.04 13.85
N ARG A 402 19.22 -28.67 13.50
CA ARG A 402 20.28 -29.65 13.19
C ARG A 402 20.83 -30.36 14.44
N GLY A 403 20.79 -29.69 15.59
CA GLY A 403 21.29 -30.23 16.86
C GLY A 403 20.22 -31.02 17.63
N ASP A 404 20.65 -31.73 18.66
CA ASP A 404 19.78 -32.62 19.45
C ASP A 404 18.77 -31.87 20.33
N SER A 405 18.99 -30.58 20.60
CA SER A 405 18.05 -29.74 21.35
C SER A 405 18.18 -28.25 21.01
N LEU A 406 17.13 -27.49 21.31
CA LEU A 406 17.14 -26.01 21.24
C LEU A 406 18.01 -25.38 22.33
N ALA A 407 18.16 -26.04 23.49
CA ALA A 407 18.83 -25.49 24.67
C ALA A 407 20.32 -25.16 24.45
N GLN A 408 20.95 -25.73 23.43
CA GLN A 408 22.36 -25.45 23.11
C GLN A 408 22.58 -24.08 22.48
N SER A 409 21.62 -23.58 21.69
CA SER A 409 21.79 -22.36 20.88
C SER A 409 20.74 -21.29 21.12
N MET A 410 19.67 -21.62 21.84
CA MET A 410 18.63 -20.68 22.25
C MET A 410 18.89 -20.25 23.70
N SER A 411 18.91 -18.94 23.94
CA SER A 411 18.96 -18.34 25.26
C SER A 411 17.70 -18.71 26.03
N GLN A 412 17.88 -19.02 27.32
CA GLN A 412 16.79 -19.33 28.24
C GLN A 412 16.09 -18.07 28.75
#